data_AF-A0A1I3WW60-F1
#
_entry.id   AF-A0A1I3WW60-F1
#
_cell.length_a   1.000
_cell.length_b   1.000
_cell.length_c   1.000
_cell.angle_alpha   90.00
_cell.angle_beta   90.00
_cell.angle_gamma   90.00
#
_symmetry.space_group_name_H-M   'P 1'
#
loop_
_entity.id
_entity.type
_entity.pdbx_description
1 polymer ?
#
loop_
_entity_poly.entity_id
_entity_poly.type
_entity_poly.pdbx_seq_one_letter_code
_entity_poly.pdbx_strand_id
1 'polypeptide(L)'
;MSFLSGLKKDPRNSPQVSTGAVRSAPGGDRRIWPRMSWGNLLVVFMRLLAMVWIAQALAQWSAVLLPSQPLFDKVSQLWGGAVIFFAVLDPVAAVGLWLATPWGGVLWLFSAIAQILVAAAVPGFFSIMWIVANIVLIVVYFGLTWQAGHIDPASGAPR
;
A
#
# COMPACT_ATOMS: atom_id res chain seq x y z
N MET A 1 59.25 32.39 -15.44
CA MET A 1 59.03 32.68 -16.87
C MET A 1 59.20 31.40 -17.68
N SER A 2 58.49 31.26 -18.79
CA SER A 2 58.35 30.06 -19.65
C SER A 2 57.14 29.16 -19.34
N PHE A 3 55.97 29.81 -19.30
CA PHE A 3 54.76 29.28 -19.94
C PHE A 3 55.04 29.06 -21.44
N LEU A 4 54.43 28.05 -22.06
CA LEU A 4 54.34 27.77 -23.52
C LEU A 4 55.29 26.70 -24.08
N SER A 5 55.03 25.41 -23.79
CA SER A 5 55.57 24.29 -24.59
C SER A 5 54.61 23.09 -24.66
N GLY A 6 53.31 23.34 -24.85
CA GLY A 6 52.28 22.28 -24.82
C GLY A 6 51.21 22.35 -25.92
N LEU A 7 51.38 23.13 -26.99
CA LEU A 7 50.39 23.24 -28.07
C LEU A 7 50.95 22.79 -29.42
N LYS A 8 51.26 21.50 -29.54
CA LYS A 8 51.28 20.83 -30.85
C LYS A 8 49.85 20.35 -31.13
N LYS A 9 49.04 21.23 -31.72
CA LYS A 9 47.68 20.91 -32.18
C LYS A 9 47.82 19.96 -33.38
N ASP A 10 47.35 18.72 -33.21
CA ASP A 10 47.35 17.69 -34.26
C ASP A 10 46.44 18.14 -35.43
N PRO A 11 46.92 18.21 -36.69
CA PRO A 11 46.10 18.53 -37.85
C PRO A 11 45.04 17.46 -38.18
N ARG A 12 44.99 16.34 -37.45
CA ARG A 12 43.91 15.34 -37.56
C ARG A 12 42.60 15.75 -36.88
N ASN A 13 42.55 16.88 -36.19
CA ASN A 13 41.28 17.40 -35.65
C ASN A 13 40.55 18.25 -36.69
N SER A 14 40.05 17.58 -37.72
CA SER A 14 39.14 18.17 -38.69
C SER A 14 37.77 18.40 -38.02
N PRO A 15 37.13 19.56 -38.22
CA PRO A 15 35.73 19.73 -37.83
C PRO A 15 34.87 18.84 -38.72
N GLN A 16 34.46 17.67 -38.21
CA GLN A 16 33.36 16.91 -38.77
C GLN A 16 32.07 17.66 -38.43
N VAL A 17 31.76 18.67 -39.26
CA VAL A 17 30.43 19.28 -39.29
C VAL A 17 29.50 18.23 -39.91
N SER A 18 29.05 17.29 -39.08
CA SER A 18 27.99 16.35 -39.41
C SER A 18 26.65 17.07 -39.43
N THR A 19 26.47 17.97 -40.39
CA THR A 19 25.15 18.49 -40.78
C THR A 19 24.49 17.42 -41.64
N GLY A 20 23.79 16.49 -41.01
CA GLY A 20 23.11 15.43 -41.74
C GLY A 20 22.60 14.32 -40.86
N ALA A 21 21.48 14.57 -40.19
CA ALA A 21 20.40 13.62 -39.86
C ALA A 21 19.70 14.01 -38.55
N VAL A 22 19.11 15.21 -38.50
CA VAL A 22 17.93 15.40 -37.66
C VAL A 22 16.79 14.64 -38.35
N ARG A 23 16.78 13.32 -38.14
CA ARG A 23 15.68 12.45 -38.51
C ARG A 23 14.53 12.80 -37.58
N SER A 24 13.74 13.79 -37.98
CA SER A 24 12.41 14.03 -37.43
C SER A 24 11.61 12.75 -37.65
N ALA A 25 11.43 11.94 -36.61
CA ALA A 25 10.57 10.77 -36.66
C ALA A 25 9.10 11.24 -36.58
N PRO A 26 8.27 11.04 -37.62
CA PRO A 26 6.84 11.24 -37.53
C PRO A 26 6.23 9.89 -37.14
N GLY A 27 5.90 9.72 -35.87
CA GLY A 27 5.37 8.45 -35.39
C GLY A 27 4.73 8.65 -34.04
N GLY A 28 3.44 9.03 -34.09
CA GLY A 28 2.59 9.07 -32.94
C GLY A 28 2.55 7.71 -32.25
N ASP A 29 3.28 7.60 -31.16
CA ASP A 29 3.07 6.58 -30.14
C ASP A 29 3.03 7.29 -28.79
N ARG A 30 2.14 8.30 -28.69
CA ARG A 30 1.50 8.63 -27.41
C ARG A 30 0.64 7.44 -27.05
N ARG A 31 1.27 6.37 -26.60
CA ARG A 31 0.62 5.30 -25.87
C ARG A 31 0.13 5.92 -24.56
N ILE A 32 -1.00 6.62 -24.63
CA ILE A 32 -1.86 6.95 -23.51
C ILE A 32 -2.59 5.66 -23.11
N TRP A 33 -1.85 4.56 -22.96
CA TRP A 33 -2.28 3.49 -22.09
C TRP A 33 -1.85 4.00 -20.72
N PRO A 34 -2.77 4.42 -19.83
CA PRO A 34 -2.40 4.56 -18.43
C PRO A 34 -1.88 3.19 -18.04
N ARG A 35 -0.55 3.02 -18.03
CA ARG A 35 0.08 1.85 -17.42
C ARG A 35 -0.42 1.94 -16.00
N MET A 36 -1.39 1.10 -15.65
CA MET A 36 -1.85 0.96 -14.29
C MET A 36 -0.61 0.46 -13.57
N SER A 37 0.17 1.40 -13.03
CA SER A 37 1.38 1.10 -12.31
C SER A 37 0.92 0.18 -11.20
N TRP A 38 1.57 -0.97 -11.03
CA TRP A 38 1.22 -1.89 -9.95
C TRP A 38 1.17 -1.15 -8.59
N GLY A 39 1.98 -0.09 -8.44
CA GLY A 39 1.87 0.89 -7.36
C GLY A 39 0.51 1.59 -7.25
N ASN A 40 -0.10 2.07 -8.34
CA ASN A 40 -1.44 2.66 -8.30
C ASN A 40 -2.53 1.64 -7.93
N LEU A 41 -2.43 0.39 -8.39
CA LEU A 41 -3.39 -0.66 -8.02
C LEU A 41 -3.30 -0.98 -6.52
N LEU A 42 -2.08 -1.05 -5.97
CA LEU A 42 -1.81 -1.17 -4.54
C LEU A 42 -2.43 -0.01 -3.75
N VAL A 43 -2.28 1.23 -4.20
CA VAL A 43 -2.87 2.41 -3.53
C VAL A 43 -4.40 2.35 -3.57
N VAL A 44 -5.00 1.93 -4.68
CA VAL A 44 -6.46 1.78 -4.77
C VAL A 44 -6.95 0.67 -3.84
N PHE A 45 -6.27 -0.48 -3.80
CA PHE A 45 -6.60 -1.57 -2.88
C PHE A 45 -6.49 -1.14 -1.41
N MET A 46 -5.41 -0.44 -1.06
CA MET A 46 -5.19 0.14 0.27
C MET A 46 -6.30 1.12 0.66
N ARG A 47 -6.77 1.94 -0.28
CA ARG A 47 -7.88 2.88 -0.05
C ARG A 47 -9.23 2.18 0.14
N LEU A 48 -9.51 1.12 -0.62
CA LEU A 48 -10.71 0.32 -0.43
C LEU A 48 -10.70 -0.37 0.94
N LEU A 49 -9.57 -0.96 1.32
CA LEU A 49 -9.36 -1.54 2.66
C LEU A 49 -9.55 -0.52 3.77
N ALA A 50 -8.97 0.68 3.61
CA ALA A 50 -9.13 1.76 4.57
C ALA A 50 -10.60 2.13 4.77
N MET A 51 -11.40 2.22 3.70
CA MET A 51 -12.85 2.50 3.83
C MET A 51 -13.58 1.42 4.62
N VAL A 52 -13.25 0.15 4.42
CA VAL A 52 -13.82 -0.97 5.21
C VAL A 52 -13.45 -0.84 6.69
N TRP A 53 -12.19 -0.52 6.99
CA TRP A 53 -11.73 -0.36 8.38
C TRP A 53 -12.29 0.88 9.06
N ILE A 54 -12.49 1.98 8.33
CA ILE A 54 -13.20 3.17 8.86
C ILE A 54 -14.64 2.81 9.22
N ALA A 55 -15.35 2.07 8.38
CA ALA A 55 -16.70 1.65 8.67
C ALA A 55 -16.76 0.77 9.94
N GLN A 56 -15.80 -0.14 10.11
CA GLN A 56 -15.70 -0.98 11.30
C GLN A 56 -15.39 -0.18 12.58
N ALA A 57 -14.43 0.74 12.49
CA ALA A 57 -14.13 1.67 13.58
C ALA A 57 -15.37 2.46 13.97
N LEU A 58 -16.08 3.02 12.98
CA LEU A 58 -17.28 3.81 13.21
C LEU A 58 -18.41 2.99 13.86
N ALA A 59 -18.55 1.72 13.48
CA ALA A 59 -19.51 0.82 14.12
C ALA A 59 -19.20 0.62 15.61
N GLN A 60 -17.93 0.46 15.99
CA GLN A 60 -17.53 0.34 17.40
C GLN A 60 -17.69 1.65 18.16
N TRP A 61 -17.35 2.79 17.54
CA TRP A 61 -17.64 4.11 18.11
C TRP A 61 -19.13 4.33 18.33
N SER A 62 -19.98 3.86 17.42
CA SER A 62 -21.44 3.93 17.59
C SER A 62 -21.91 3.08 18.77
N ALA A 63 -21.31 1.91 18.98
CA ALA A 63 -21.60 1.06 20.14
C ALA A 63 -21.20 1.74 21.45
N VAL A 64 -20.06 2.47 21.46
CA VAL A 64 -19.58 3.22 22.64
C VAL A 64 -20.43 4.47 22.92
N LEU A 65 -20.78 5.25 21.89
CA LEU A 65 -21.45 6.54 22.03
C LEU A 65 -22.98 6.43 22.17
N LEU A 66 -23.60 5.42 21.56
CA LEU A 66 -25.03 5.10 21.70
C LEU A 66 -25.20 3.68 22.28
N PRO A 67 -25.01 3.51 23.61
CA PRO A 67 -25.29 2.23 24.25
C PRO A 67 -26.79 1.96 24.25
N SER A 68 -27.25 1.08 23.35
CA SER A 68 -28.62 0.53 23.37
C SER A 68 -28.86 -0.46 24.52
N GLN A 69 -27.77 -0.94 25.13
CA GLN A 69 -27.70 -1.73 26.35
C GLN A 69 -26.54 -1.16 27.19
N PRO A 70 -26.63 -1.07 28.53
CA PRO A 70 -25.52 -0.58 29.34
C PRO A 70 -24.34 -1.57 29.24
N LEU A 71 -23.36 -1.20 28.42
CA LEU A 71 -22.12 -1.96 28.15
C LEU A 71 -21.35 -2.32 29.43
N PHE A 72 -21.57 -1.55 30.49
CA PHE A 72 -20.87 -1.67 31.77
C PHE A 72 -21.66 -2.42 32.86
N ASP A 73 -22.97 -2.64 32.70
CA ASP A 73 -23.79 -3.29 33.74
C ASP A 73 -24.14 -4.76 33.45
N LYS A 74 -24.16 -5.19 32.17
CA LYS A 74 -24.56 -6.57 31.80
C LYS A 74 -23.56 -7.33 30.93
N VAL A 75 -22.48 -6.71 30.48
CA VAL A 75 -21.54 -7.33 29.54
C VAL A 75 -20.23 -7.64 30.27
N SER A 76 -19.68 -8.83 30.05
CA SER A 76 -18.40 -9.27 30.66
C SER A 76 -17.33 -8.19 30.49
N GLN A 77 -16.51 -7.94 31.52
CA GLN A 77 -15.43 -6.93 31.47
C GLN A 77 -14.47 -7.12 30.29
N LEU A 78 -14.32 -8.37 29.80
CA LEU A 78 -13.58 -8.68 28.56
C LEU A 78 -14.21 -8.09 27.29
N TRP A 79 -15.54 -8.03 27.21
CA TRP A 79 -16.28 -7.51 26.06
C TRP A 79 -16.04 -5.99 25.88
N GLY A 80 -16.17 -5.22 26.97
CA GLY A 80 -15.95 -3.78 26.95
C GLY A 80 -14.50 -3.42 26.58
N GLY A 81 -13.53 -4.16 27.12
CA GLY A 81 -12.12 -4.00 26.77
C GLY A 81 -11.83 -4.26 25.28
N ALA A 82 -12.42 -5.31 24.71
CA ALA A 82 -12.29 -5.60 23.28
C ALA A 82 -12.86 -4.47 22.41
N VAL A 83 -14.05 -3.95 22.74
CA VAL A 83 -14.67 -2.83 22.01
C VAL A 83 -13.78 -1.60 22.01
N ILE A 84 -13.24 -1.20 23.17
CA ILE A 84 -12.36 -0.03 23.29
C ILE A 84 -11.06 -0.24 22.49
N PHE A 85 -10.46 -1.43 22.62
CA PHE A 85 -9.24 -1.78 21.90
C PHE A 85 -9.42 -1.65 20.38
N PHE A 86 -10.48 -2.26 19.83
CA PHE A 86 -10.74 -2.14 18.40
C PHE A 86 -11.13 -0.74 17.98
N ALA A 87 -11.88 0.00 18.82
CA ALA A 87 -12.30 1.37 18.52
C ALA A 87 -11.12 2.33 18.32
N VAL A 88 -9.95 2.00 18.87
CA VAL A 88 -8.69 2.73 18.67
C VAL A 88 -7.85 2.10 17.55
N LEU A 89 -7.70 0.76 17.52
CA LEU A 89 -6.83 0.10 16.55
C LEU A 89 -7.35 0.18 15.11
N ASP A 90 -8.65 0.02 14.92
CA ASP A 90 -9.26 0.01 13.59
C ASP A 90 -9.14 1.37 12.87
N PRO A 91 -9.38 2.54 13.50
CA PRO A 91 -9.14 3.81 12.82
C PRO A 91 -7.65 4.07 12.57
N VAL A 92 -6.74 3.62 13.46
CA VAL A 92 -5.29 3.78 13.23
C VAL A 92 -4.83 2.92 12.05
N ALA A 93 -5.30 1.68 11.95
CA ALA A 93 -5.05 0.81 10.80
C ALA A 93 -5.62 1.42 9.51
N ALA A 94 -6.84 1.95 9.54
CA ALA A 94 -7.42 2.69 8.41
C ALA A 94 -6.56 3.85 7.94
N VAL A 95 -6.07 4.69 8.85
CA VAL A 95 -5.22 5.85 8.52
C VAL A 95 -3.90 5.39 7.91
N GLY A 96 -3.27 4.35 8.48
CA GLY A 96 -2.03 3.79 7.95
C GLY A 96 -2.19 3.22 6.54
N LEU A 97 -3.30 2.51 6.29
CA LEU A 97 -3.68 1.99 4.96
C LEU A 97 -3.99 3.13 3.98
N TRP A 98 -4.73 4.16 4.42
CA TRP A 98 -5.08 5.31 3.58
C TRP A 98 -3.83 6.07 3.09
N LEU A 99 -2.84 6.23 3.95
CA LEU A 99 -1.57 6.87 3.63
C LEU A 99 -0.62 5.94 2.85
N ALA A 100 -1.01 4.68 2.56
CA ALA A 100 -0.19 3.65 1.94
C ALA A 100 1.20 3.50 2.62
N THR A 101 1.21 3.63 3.94
CA THR A 101 2.44 3.59 4.73
C THR A 101 2.79 2.15 5.13
N PRO A 102 4.08 1.81 5.27
CA PRO A 102 4.49 0.45 5.64
C PRO A 102 3.93 -0.01 6.99
N TRP A 103 3.69 0.91 7.92
CA TRP A 103 3.15 0.60 9.26
C TRP A 103 1.65 0.28 9.23
N GLY A 104 0.91 0.76 8.23
CA GLY A 104 -0.53 0.51 8.10
C GLY A 104 -0.88 -0.96 7.85
N GLY A 105 -0.13 -1.63 6.97
CA GLY A 105 -0.33 -3.05 6.68
C GLY A 105 -0.09 -3.95 7.90
N VAL A 106 0.90 -3.61 8.73
CA VAL A 106 1.21 -4.34 9.97
C VAL A 106 0.08 -4.18 10.99
N LEU A 107 -0.41 -2.95 11.21
CA LEU A 107 -1.50 -2.69 12.15
C LEU A 107 -2.82 -3.31 11.69
N TRP A 108 -3.05 -3.34 10.39
CA TRP A 108 -4.17 -4.05 9.80
C TRP A 108 -4.10 -5.56 10.08
N LEU A 109 -2.94 -6.19 9.84
CA LEU A 109 -2.73 -7.62 10.13
C LEU A 109 -2.91 -7.91 11.63
N PHE A 110 -2.40 -7.02 12.48
CA PHE A 110 -2.53 -7.10 13.92
C PHE A 110 -4.01 -7.02 14.36
N SER A 111 -4.79 -6.09 13.78
CA SER A 111 -6.24 -6.00 14.00
C SER A 111 -6.94 -7.29 13.56
N ALA A 112 -6.63 -7.81 12.37
CA ALA A 112 -7.24 -9.05 11.87
C ALA A 112 -6.92 -10.27 12.77
N ILE A 113 -5.68 -10.38 13.26
CA ILE A 113 -5.29 -11.42 14.23
C ILE A 113 -6.04 -11.22 15.55
N ALA A 114 -6.13 -9.99 16.04
CA ALA A 114 -6.88 -9.69 17.26
C ALA A 114 -8.37 -10.05 17.10
N GLN A 115 -8.97 -9.83 15.93
CA GLN A 115 -10.36 -10.25 15.65
C GLN A 115 -10.51 -11.78 15.74
N ILE A 116 -9.54 -12.55 15.23
CA ILE A 116 -9.54 -14.02 15.34
C ILE A 116 -9.43 -14.44 16.82
N LEU A 117 -8.53 -13.82 17.58
CA LEU A 117 -8.36 -14.10 19.01
C LEU A 117 -9.61 -13.76 19.82
N VAL A 118 -10.25 -12.62 19.54
CA VAL A 118 -11.48 -12.20 20.22
C VAL A 118 -12.64 -13.09 19.82
N ALA A 119 -12.74 -13.51 18.56
CA ALA A 119 -13.75 -14.48 18.13
C ALA A 119 -13.62 -15.83 18.87
N ALA A 120 -12.39 -16.26 19.18
CA ALA A 120 -12.13 -17.45 19.98
C ALA A 120 -12.39 -17.23 21.48
N ALA A 121 -12.00 -16.08 22.03
CA ALA A 121 -12.16 -15.75 23.45
C ALA A 121 -13.62 -15.40 23.81
N VAL A 122 -14.39 -14.90 22.84
CA VAL A 122 -15.75 -14.40 23.01
C VAL A 122 -16.65 -14.98 21.91
N PRO A 123 -17.22 -16.18 22.14
CA PRO A 123 -18.09 -16.82 21.17
C PRO A 123 -19.28 -15.93 20.81
N GLY A 124 -19.47 -15.65 19.52
CA GLY A 124 -20.58 -14.85 19.02
C GLY A 124 -20.34 -13.33 18.90
N PHE A 125 -19.15 -12.82 19.27
CA PHE A 125 -18.82 -11.40 19.06
C PHE A 125 -18.71 -11.05 17.57
N PHE A 126 -18.02 -11.91 16.80
CA PHE A 126 -17.89 -11.78 15.35
C PHE A 126 -18.56 -12.95 14.64
N SER A 127 -19.29 -12.66 13.57
CA SER A 127 -19.86 -13.68 12.69
C SER A 127 -18.75 -14.44 11.96
N ILE A 128 -18.93 -15.74 11.76
CA ILE A 128 -17.98 -16.59 11.02
C ILE A 128 -17.70 -16.04 9.61
N MET A 129 -18.69 -15.40 8.98
CA MET A 129 -18.56 -14.76 7.67
C MET A 129 -17.53 -13.61 7.70
N TRP A 130 -17.48 -12.86 8.80
CA TRP A 130 -16.53 -11.75 8.97
C TRP A 130 -15.10 -12.24 9.15
N ILE A 131 -14.93 -13.36 9.87
CA ILE A 131 -13.62 -14.02 10.06
C ILE A 131 -13.11 -14.54 8.71
N VAL A 132 -13.98 -15.17 7.92
CA VAL A 132 -13.64 -15.63 6.57
C VAL A 132 -13.26 -14.43 5.68
N ALA A 133 -14.00 -13.32 5.74
CA ALA A 133 -13.64 -12.11 5.00
C ALA A 133 -12.25 -11.59 5.38
N ASN A 134 -11.91 -11.53 6.67
CA ASN A 134 -10.58 -11.15 7.14
C ASN A 134 -9.49 -12.08 6.55
N ILE A 135 -9.70 -13.40 6.60
CA ILE A 135 -8.74 -14.37 6.05
C ILE A 135 -8.57 -14.17 4.54
N VAL A 136 -9.65 -13.98 3.80
CA VAL A 136 -9.61 -13.70 2.35
C VAL A 136 -8.83 -12.42 2.08
N LEU A 137 -9.10 -11.35 2.83
CA LEU A 137 -8.35 -10.09 2.70
C LEU A 137 -6.85 -10.30 2.97
N ILE A 138 -6.48 -11.14 3.95
CA ILE A 138 -5.07 -11.44 4.27
C ILE A 138 -4.41 -12.14 3.09
N VAL A 139 -5.07 -13.16 2.53
CA VAL A 139 -4.57 -13.89 1.36
C VAL A 139 -4.40 -12.96 0.16
N VAL A 140 -5.36 -12.07 -0.09
CA VAL A 140 -5.29 -11.09 -1.17
C VAL A 140 -4.13 -10.10 -0.94
N TYR A 141 -3.95 -9.60 0.27
CA TYR A 141 -2.84 -8.72 0.62
C TYR A 141 -1.47 -9.38 0.39
N PHE A 142 -1.30 -10.62 0.83
CA PHE A 142 -0.07 -11.38 0.56
C PHE A 142 0.13 -11.64 -0.93
N GLY A 143 -0.93 -11.96 -1.67
CA GLY A 143 -0.87 -12.15 -3.12
C GLY A 143 -0.44 -10.88 -3.87
N LEU A 144 -1.00 -9.73 -3.50
CA LEU A 144 -0.63 -8.43 -4.05
C LEU A 144 0.81 -8.03 -3.70
N THR A 145 1.22 -8.27 -2.45
CA THR A 145 2.59 -7.99 -1.98
C THR A 145 3.62 -8.87 -2.71
N TRP A 146 3.29 -10.14 -2.95
CA TRP A 146 4.11 -11.05 -3.73
C TRP A 146 4.26 -10.59 -5.18
N GLN A 147 3.17 -10.20 -5.85
CA GLN A 147 3.20 -9.70 -7.22
C GLN A 147 4.00 -8.40 -7.36
N ALA A 148 3.94 -7.52 -6.36
CA ALA A 148 4.72 -6.29 -6.35
C ALA A 148 6.24 -6.53 -6.27
N GLY A 149 6.67 -7.65 -5.68
CA GLY A 149 8.08 -8.03 -5.57
C GLY A 149 8.68 -8.75 -6.78
N HIS A 150 7.87 -9.20 -7.75
CA HIS A 150 8.33 -10.01 -8.89
C HIS A 150 8.76 -9.20 -10.13
N ILE A 151 8.83 -7.87 -10.04
CA ILE A 151 9.29 -6.94 -11.08
C ILE A 151 10.55 -6.26 -10.48
N ASP A 152 11.84 -6.57 -10.73
CA ASP A 152 12.63 -6.99 -11.91
C ASP A 152 13.92 -7.75 -11.52
N PRO A 153 14.51 -8.61 -12.40
CA PRO A 153 15.95 -8.46 -12.70
C PRO A 153 16.37 -8.63 -14.20
N ALA A 154 15.46 -8.72 -15.16
CA ALA A 154 15.81 -9.23 -16.51
C ALA A 154 15.96 -8.20 -17.65
N SER A 155 16.16 -6.91 -17.39
CA SER A 155 16.35 -5.89 -18.45
C SER A 155 17.76 -5.32 -18.57
N GLY A 156 18.77 -5.98 -17.99
CA GLY A 156 20.14 -5.45 -17.85
C GLY A 156 21.27 -6.22 -18.53
N ALA A 157 21.02 -7.04 -19.56
CA ALA A 157 22.09 -7.72 -20.29
C ALA A 157 22.39 -7.01 -21.62
N PRO A 158 23.48 -6.23 -21.73
CA PRO A 158 24.04 -5.92 -23.04
C PRO A 158 24.59 -7.22 -23.65
N ARG A 159 24.07 -7.62 -24.82
CA ARG A 159 24.72 -8.59 -25.72
C ARG A 159 25.54 -7.84 -26.74
#